data_AF-A0A7Y1VAD3-F1
#
_entry.id   AF-A0A7Y1VAD3-F1
#
_cell.length_a   1.000
_cell.length_b   1.000
_cell.length_c   1.000
_cell.angle_alpha   90.00
_cell.angle_beta   90.00
_cell.angle_gamma   90.00
#
_symmetry.space_group_name_H-M   'P 1'
#
loop_
_entity.id
_entity.type
_entity.pdbx_description
1 polymer ?
#
loop_
_entity_poly.entity_id
_entity_poly.type
_entity_poly.pdbx_seq_one_letter_code
_entity_poly.pdbx_strand_id
1 'polypeptide(L)'
;MRKITLVLAIISIVFSSVIYGQTKRVKITVDWSDQAHENLVEVYDPANNLLLSICNNIETAVPDDNCFNTTGTENTYAATYDLGCLPTVPTNIADEYYLILKSADDLPWNSGSVIVNVAGDDSPIYDGSGVNATGETHDFIVRDDGSSPFCDVDDFPDSDNDGVIDFVDQDDDNDGILDTQEGLELNQFDCLVPSLSFEDGVYVDGTGSGPGTLFAVYRFENAVNDDFNDDDYDVLLKITELTNTSIENIDDDTVDNAPFLQSELTFTGSGVPGVTYEFTIVDDGEPVVNGNYNPSANIFRIGGTTWDCDGTPTYQESVRYYNPSAFGLDNPTSLTTDIYDEPGVDNDGAGITAGTVTYGGFSTNTILRSYFQFSSNQFSIRMQLKNSQETTHTRLYAMSFTQCDIFDYKAPTLTILQGKDTDGDLVDNQLDLDSDNDGIPDNVEFQSTLGYVAPTMTLDGAGLPVKDEDG
;
A
#
# COMPACT_ATOMS: atom_id res chain seq x y z
N MET A 1 73.14 -4.09 33.12
CA MET A 1 72.07 -5.09 32.92
C MET A 1 70.75 -4.34 32.77
N ARG A 2 70.23 -4.24 31.53
CA ARG A 2 68.83 -3.95 31.26
C ARG A 2 68.42 -4.91 30.15
N LYS A 3 67.54 -5.86 30.50
CA LYS A 3 66.96 -6.83 29.57
C LYS A 3 65.97 -6.08 28.67
N ILE A 4 66.13 -6.23 27.36
CA ILE A 4 65.11 -5.83 26.38
C ILE A 4 64.15 -7.01 26.30
N THR A 5 62.93 -6.84 26.80
CA THR A 5 61.84 -7.80 26.66
C THR A 5 61.08 -7.43 25.39
N LEU A 6 61.19 -8.26 24.36
CA LEU A 6 60.39 -8.17 23.15
C LEU A 6 59.02 -8.79 23.47
N VAL A 7 57.98 -7.97 23.61
CA VAL A 7 56.59 -8.44 23.75
C VAL A 7 56.05 -8.60 22.32
N LEU A 8 55.82 -9.84 21.92
CA LEU A 8 55.16 -10.18 20.67
C LEU A 8 53.65 -10.04 20.90
N ALA A 9 53.04 -8.95 20.42
CA ALA A 9 51.59 -8.81 20.40
C ALA A 9 51.05 -9.67 19.25
N ILE A 10 50.38 -10.77 19.59
CA ILE A 10 49.57 -11.54 18.65
C ILE A 10 48.27 -10.74 18.46
N ILE A 11 48.18 -9.98 17.37
CA ILE A 11 46.90 -9.40 16.93
C ILE A 11 46.13 -10.56 16.30
N SER A 12 45.17 -11.10 17.03
CA SER A 12 44.18 -12.02 16.49
C SER A 12 43.15 -11.16 15.76
N ILE A 13 43.33 -10.97 14.45
CA ILE A 13 42.30 -10.38 13.60
C ILE A 13 41.26 -11.48 13.36
N VAL A 14 40.16 -11.42 14.11
CA VAL A 14 38.95 -12.16 13.76
C VAL A 14 38.29 -11.34 12.67
N PHE A 15 38.52 -11.71 11.41
CA PHE A 15 37.62 -11.30 10.33
C PHE A 15 36.32 -12.11 10.53
N SER A 16 35.33 -11.51 11.19
CA SER A 16 33.95 -11.89 10.93
C SER A 16 33.58 -11.22 9.61
N SER A 17 33.79 -11.92 8.50
CA SER A 17 33.08 -11.60 7.27
C SER A 17 31.62 -11.98 7.54
N VAL A 18 30.80 -10.98 7.88
CA VAL A 18 29.36 -11.08 7.67
C VAL A 18 29.23 -11.10 6.15
N ILE A 19 28.93 -12.27 5.60
CA ILE A 19 28.55 -12.38 4.20
C ILE A 19 27.05 -12.10 4.22
N TYR A 20 26.65 -10.88 3.87
CA TYR A 20 25.26 -10.62 3.52
C TYR A 20 24.97 -11.50 2.30
N GLY A 21 24.06 -12.45 2.45
CA GLY A 21 23.62 -13.26 1.32
C GLY A 21 22.73 -12.38 0.46
N GLN A 22 23.01 -12.30 -0.84
CA GLN A 22 22.13 -11.55 -1.76
C GLN A 22 20.69 -12.03 -1.61
N THR A 23 19.73 -11.11 -1.67
CA THR A 23 18.30 -11.38 -1.61
C THR A 23 17.64 -11.03 -2.95
N LYS A 24 16.44 -11.57 -3.20
CA LYS A 24 15.61 -11.20 -4.35
C LYS A 24 14.16 -11.10 -3.87
N ARG A 25 13.43 -10.08 -4.36
CA ARG A 25 11.99 -9.92 -4.04
C ARG A 25 11.20 -11.06 -4.67
N VAL A 26 10.34 -11.70 -3.89
CA VAL A 26 9.50 -12.80 -4.37
C VAL A 26 8.03 -12.46 -4.16
N LYS A 27 7.25 -12.50 -5.24
CA LYS A 27 5.79 -12.35 -5.20
C LYS A 27 5.11 -13.61 -5.70
N ILE A 28 4.05 -14.01 -5.01
CA ILE A 28 3.22 -15.16 -5.37
C ILE A 28 1.83 -14.64 -5.73
N THR A 29 1.49 -14.70 -7.01
CA THR A 29 0.15 -14.34 -7.48
C THR A 29 -0.64 -15.61 -7.68
N VAL A 30 -1.82 -15.67 -7.09
CA VAL A 30 -2.81 -16.70 -7.39
C VAL A 30 -3.96 -16.07 -8.16
N ASP A 31 -4.48 -16.80 -9.15
CA ASP A 31 -5.66 -16.43 -9.91
C ASP A 31 -6.51 -17.68 -10.12
N TRP A 32 -7.60 -17.80 -9.39
CA TRP A 32 -8.59 -18.87 -9.49
C TRP A 32 -9.87 -18.30 -10.08
N SER A 33 -10.26 -18.79 -11.25
CA SER A 33 -11.48 -18.33 -11.91
C SER A 33 -12.74 -19.06 -11.47
N ASP A 34 -12.62 -20.22 -10.82
CA ASP A 34 -13.71 -20.89 -10.11
C ASP A 34 -13.19 -21.81 -8.99
N GLN A 35 -14.08 -22.19 -8.07
CA GLN A 35 -13.81 -23.14 -6.99
C GLN A 35 -12.57 -22.79 -6.13
N ALA A 36 -12.25 -21.50 -5.96
CA ALA A 36 -11.12 -21.04 -5.17
C ALA A 36 -11.04 -21.68 -3.77
N HIS A 37 -12.20 -21.93 -3.15
CA HIS A 37 -12.34 -22.55 -1.83
C HIS A 37 -11.88 -24.02 -1.72
N GLU A 38 -11.69 -24.70 -2.86
CA GLU A 38 -11.22 -26.09 -2.93
C GLU A 38 -9.70 -26.18 -3.14
N ASN A 39 -9.04 -25.07 -3.51
CA ASN A 39 -7.64 -25.02 -3.88
C ASN A 39 -6.78 -24.64 -2.66
N LEU A 40 -5.54 -25.13 -2.60
CA LEU A 40 -4.58 -24.78 -1.54
C LEU A 40 -3.19 -24.60 -2.15
N VAL A 41 -2.51 -23.54 -1.76
CA VAL A 41 -1.11 -23.26 -2.14
C VAL A 41 -0.29 -23.08 -0.87
N GLU A 42 0.80 -23.82 -0.78
CA GLU A 42 1.79 -23.66 0.28
C GLU A 42 3.14 -23.33 -0.35
N VAL A 43 3.89 -22.41 0.23
CA VAL A 43 5.24 -22.02 -0.21
C VAL A 43 6.22 -22.30 0.91
N TYR A 44 7.35 -22.91 0.56
CA TYR A 44 8.37 -23.34 1.50
C TYR A 44 9.75 -22.83 1.12
N ASP A 45 10.56 -22.62 2.14
CA ASP A 45 11.99 -22.34 1.98
C ASP A 45 12.81 -23.64 1.77
N PRO A 46 14.09 -23.52 1.37
CA PRO A 46 15.02 -24.65 1.25
C PRO A 46 15.18 -25.51 2.51
N ALA A 47 14.89 -24.96 3.70
CA ALA A 47 14.95 -25.65 4.98
C ALA A 47 13.63 -26.38 5.33
N ASN A 48 12.63 -26.35 4.44
CA ASN A 48 11.27 -26.87 4.62
C ASN A 48 10.44 -26.12 5.67
N ASN A 49 10.76 -24.85 5.94
CA ASN A 49 9.88 -23.98 6.71
C ASN A 49 8.78 -23.45 5.80
N LEU A 50 7.54 -23.46 6.29
CA LEU A 50 6.38 -22.88 5.60
C LEU A 50 6.49 -21.35 5.64
N LEU A 51 6.53 -20.72 4.47
CA LEU A 51 6.56 -19.26 4.32
C LEU A 51 5.16 -18.67 4.11
N LEU A 52 4.34 -19.35 3.32
CA LEU A 52 2.99 -18.89 2.98
C LEU A 52 2.05 -20.09 2.85
N SER A 53 0.82 -19.93 3.34
CA SER A 53 -0.28 -20.86 3.10
C SER A 53 -1.51 -20.07 2.70
N ILE A 54 -2.03 -20.37 1.51
CA ILE A 54 -3.20 -19.73 0.91
C ILE A 54 -4.31 -20.78 0.87
N CYS A 55 -5.49 -20.43 1.35
CA CYS A 55 -6.65 -21.31 1.35
C CYS A 55 -6.54 -22.57 2.20
N ASN A 56 -6.05 -22.45 3.44
CA ASN A 56 -5.95 -23.56 4.37
C ASN A 56 -7.26 -23.79 5.16
N ASN A 57 -8.31 -24.19 4.46
CA ASN A 57 -9.61 -24.52 5.06
C ASN A 57 -9.65 -25.93 5.70
N ILE A 58 -8.53 -26.69 5.66
CA ILE A 58 -8.53 -28.14 5.92
C ILE A 58 -8.47 -28.47 7.43
N GLU A 59 -8.05 -27.55 8.30
CA GLU A 59 -7.83 -27.88 9.73
C GLU A 59 -8.60 -27.08 10.78
N THR A 60 -9.17 -25.91 10.45
CA THR A 60 -9.78 -25.06 11.48
C THR A 60 -11.22 -24.69 11.13
N ALA A 61 -12.14 -24.84 12.08
CA ALA A 61 -13.53 -24.40 11.95
C ALA A 61 -13.67 -22.86 11.97
N VAL A 62 -12.60 -22.15 11.58
CA VAL A 62 -12.48 -20.70 11.44
C VAL A 62 -12.31 -20.46 9.93
N PRO A 63 -13.15 -19.62 9.30
CA PRO A 63 -12.93 -19.24 7.91
C PRO A 63 -11.52 -18.66 7.78
N ASP A 64 -10.71 -19.20 6.88
CA ASP A 64 -9.42 -18.61 6.56
C ASP A 64 -9.69 -17.31 5.77
N ASP A 65 -9.33 -16.14 6.29
CA ASP A 65 -9.48 -14.87 5.56
C ASP A 65 -8.60 -14.82 4.29
N ASN A 66 -7.73 -15.82 4.09
CA ASN A 66 -6.95 -16.01 2.87
C ASN A 66 -7.65 -16.97 1.88
N CYS A 67 -8.90 -17.35 2.16
CA CYS A 67 -9.74 -18.16 1.29
C CYS A 67 -11.21 -17.75 1.30
N PHE A 68 -11.91 -17.99 0.20
CA PHE A 68 -13.36 -17.89 0.22
C PHE A 68 -14.00 -19.04 1.00
N ASN A 69 -15.01 -18.68 1.78
CA ASN A 69 -15.82 -19.61 2.53
C ASN A 69 -16.84 -20.27 1.58
N THR A 70 -17.01 -21.59 1.71
CA THR A 70 -17.91 -22.48 0.93
C THR A 70 -19.40 -22.10 0.87
N THR A 71 -19.79 -20.97 1.47
CA THR A 71 -21.18 -20.52 1.64
C THR A 71 -21.52 -19.22 0.89
N GLY A 72 -20.54 -18.59 0.23
CA GLY A 72 -20.71 -17.36 -0.56
C GLY A 72 -20.98 -17.59 -2.06
N THR A 73 -21.41 -16.54 -2.76
CA THR A 73 -21.58 -16.50 -4.23
C THR A 73 -20.27 -16.29 -5.00
N GLU A 74 -19.17 -16.03 -4.29
CA GLU A 74 -17.86 -15.68 -4.83
C GLU A 74 -17.02 -16.94 -5.04
N ASN A 75 -16.81 -17.29 -6.30
CA ASN A 75 -16.07 -18.49 -6.71
C ASN A 75 -14.68 -18.17 -7.30
N THR A 76 -14.42 -16.90 -7.57
CA THR A 76 -13.19 -16.38 -8.17
C THR A 76 -12.33 -15.73 -7.09
N TYR A 77 -11.01 -15.85 -7.18
CA TYR A 77 -10.08 -15.16 -6.29
C TYR A 77 -8.78 -14.88 -7.04
N ALA A 78 -8.33 -13.63 -7.05
CA ALA A 78 -6.97 -13.33 -7.47
C ALA A 78 -6.32 -12.28 -6.58
N ALA A 79 -5.15 -12.60 -6.08
CA ALA A 79 -4.36 -11.73 -5.23
C ALA A 79 -2.88 -12.09 -5.34
N THR A 80 -2.05 -11.08 -5.12
CA THR A 80 -0.60 -11.18 -5.04
C THR A 80 -0.18 -11.06 -3.58
N TYR A 81 0.59 -12.04 -3.13
CA TYR A 81 1.27 -12.07 -1.85
C TYR A 81 2.71 -11.64 -2.07
N ASP A 82 3.14 -10.62 -1.36
CA ASP A 82 4.54 -10.21 -1.33
C ASP A 82 5.25 -10.93 -0.19
N LEU A 83 6.26 -11.75 -0.52
CA LEU A 83 7.07 -12.45 0.48
C LEU A 83 8.30 -11.62 0.89
N GLY A 84 8.45 -10.41 0.37
CA GLY A 84 9.61 -9.56 0.60
C GLY A 84 10.86 -10.12 -0.06
N CYS A 85 12.02 -9.77 0.50
CA CYS A 85 13.33 -10.12 -0.02
C CYS A 85 13.79 -11.48 0.54
N LEU A 86 13.74 -12.52 -0.28
CA LEU A 86 14.15 -13.88 0.11
C LEU A 86 15.63 -14.12 -0.21
N PRO A 87 16.39 -14.80 0.68
CA PRO A 87 17.79 -15.13 0.42
C PRO A 87 17.98 -15.99 -0.84
N THR A 88 19.01 -15.67 -1.62
CA THR A 88 19.40 -16.46 -2.79
C THR A 88 20.00 -17.81 -2.41
N VAL A 89 19.69 -18.84 -3.21
CA VAL A 89 20.24 -20.18 -3.03
C VAL A 89 21.52 -20.38 -3.87
N PRO A 90 22.59 -21.00 -3.31
CA PRO A 90 23.81 -21.27 -4.07
C PRO A 90 23.57 -22.18 -5.29
N THR A 91 24.26 -21.89 -6.40
CA THR A 91 24.10 -22.53 -7.72
C THR A 91 24.27 -24.07 -7.81
N ASN A 92 24.56 -24.77 -6.71
CA ASN A 92 24.89 -26.20 -6.69
C ASN A 92 24.18 -27.03 -5.60
N ILE A 93 23.10 -26.52 -5.00
CA ILE A 93 22.32 -27.26 -4.00
C ILE A 93 20.93 -27.58 -4.57
N ALA A 94 20.38 -28.75 -4.23
CA ALA A 94 19.02 -29.18 -4.56
C ALA A 94 17.95 -28.60 -3.60
N ASP A 95 18.37 -27.69 -2.72
CA ASP A 95 17.52 -27.06 -1.71
C ASP A 95 17.04 -25.73 -2.32
N GLU A 96 16.09 -25.83 -3.24
CA GLU A 96 15.42 -24.68 -3.88
C GLU A 96 14.16 -24.32 -3.08
N TYR A 97 13.65 -23.10 -3.27
CA TYR A 97 12.30 -22.79 -2.80
C TYR A 97 11.31 -23.59 -3.63
N TYR A 98 10.20 -23.99 -3.00
CA TYR A 98 9.20 -24.78 -3.69
C TYR A 98 7.81 -24.42 -3.20
N LEU A 99 6.84 -24.70 -4.06
CA LEU A 99 5.43 -24.59 -3.75
C LEU A 99 4.76 -25.95 -3.85
N ILE A 100 3.70 -26.14 -3.07
CA ILE A 100 2.82 -27.30 -3.13
C ILE A 100 1.42 -26.82 -3.49
N LEU A 101 0.90 -27.31 -4.61
CA LEU A 101 -0.46 -27.09 -5.07
C LEU A 101 -1.33 -28.27 -4.66
N LYS A 102 -2.46 -28.04 -3.99
CA LYS A 102 -3.40 -29.07 -3.52
C LYS A 102 -4.84 -28.74 -3.95
N SER A 103 -5.67 -29.78 -3.97
CA SER A 103 -7.13 -29.67 -4.15
C SER A 103 -7.82 -30.55 -3.11
N ALA A 104 -8.74 -29.98 -2.33
CA ALA A 104 -9.43 -30.65 -1.23
C ALA A 104 -10.33 -31.81 -1.70
N ASP A 105 -10.87 -31.70 -2.91
CA ASP A 105 -11.82 -32.67 -3.48
C ASP A 105 -11.15 -33.76 -4.34
N ASP A 106 -9.82 -33.81 -4.36
CA ASP A 106 -9.03 -34.77 -5.16
C ASP A 106 -9.28 -34.63 -6.68
N LEU A 107 -9.66 -33.42 -7.11
CA LEU A 107 -9.90 -33.05 -8.50
C LEU A 107 -8.88 -31.99 -8.97
N PRO A 108 -8.41 -32.03 -10.23
CA PRO A 108 -7.59 -30.96 -10.80
C PRO A 108 -8.31 -29.62 -10.76
N TRP A 109 -7.54 -28.53 -10.75
CA TRP A 109 -8.10 -27.19 -10.88
C TRP A 109 -8.76 -27.07 -12.26
N ASN A 110 -10.05 -26.71 -12.28
CA ASN A 110 -10.80 -26.56 -13.53
C ASN A 110 -10.35 -25.30 -14.30
N SER A 111 -9.97 -24.27 -13.56
CA SER A 111 -9.38 -23.05 -14.08
C SER A 111 -8.69 -22.28 -12.96
N GLY A 112 -7.36 -22.16 -13.03
CA GLY A 112 -6.58 -21.52 -11.99
C GLY A 112 -5.11 -21.44 -12.35
N SER A 113 -4.40 -20.50 -11.75
CA SER A 113 -2.96 -20.38 -11.93
C SER A 113 -2.26 -19.83 -10.69
N VAL A 114 -1.02 -20.28 -10.50
CA VAL A 114 -0.06 -19.65 -9.61
C VAL A 114 1.09 -19.11 -10.45
N ILE A 115 1.42 -17.84 -10.25
CA ILE A 115 2.54 -17.16 -10.89
C ILE A 115 3.53 -16.78 -9.79
N VAL A 116 4.78 -17.21 -9.97
CA VAL A 116 5.88 -16.84 -9.09
C VAL A 116 6.71 -15.78 -9.81
N ASN A 117 6.74 -14.57 -9.28
CA ASN A 117 7.61 -13.50 -9.75
C ASN A 117 8.85 -13.45 -8.86
N VAL A 118 10.04 -13.56 -9.45
CA VAL A 118 11.32 -13.42 -8.76
C VAL A 118 12.05 -12.24 -9.37
N ALA A 119 12.20 -11.15 -8.59
CA ALA A 119 12.87 -9.92 -9.00
C ALA A 119 12.38 -9.34 -10.34
N GLY A 120 11.07 -9.36 -10.56
CA GLY A 120 10.45 -8.82 -11.77
C GLY A 120 10.35 -9.81 -12.93
N ASP A 121 11.05 -10.95 -12.87
CA ASP A 121 10.91 -12.03 -13.85
C ASP A 121 9.80 -13.00 -13.44
N ASP A 122 8.75 -13.07 -14.25
CA ASP A 122 7.71 -14.08 -14.10
C ASP A 122 8.26 -15.48 -14.45
N SER A 123 8.39 -16.32 -13.42
CA SER A 123 8.68 -17.76 -13.53
C SER A 123 7.41 -18.55 -13.93
N PRO A 124 7.49 -19.86 -14.25
CA PRO A 124 6.42 -20.53 -15.00
C PRO A 124 5.06 -20.49 -14.30
N ILE A 125 4.02 -20.31 -15.10
CA ILE A 125 2.62 -20.34 -14.67
C ILE A 125 2.25 -21.80 -14.35
N TYR A 126 1.82 -22.08 -13.11
CA TYR A 126 1.37 -23.41 -12.68
C TYR A 126 -0.16 -23.47 -12.68
N ASP A 127 -0.76 -24.27 -13.57
CA ASP A 127 -2.20 -24.25 -13.86
C ASP A 127 -3.06 -25.24 -13.06
N GLY A 128 -2.44 -25.99 -12.13
CA GLY A 128 -3.12 -26.97 -11.28
C GLY A 128 -3.75 -28.17 -12.00
N SER A 129 -3.43 -28.38 -13.28
CA SER A 129 -4.03 -29.45 -14.09
C SER A 129 -3.69 -30.88 -13.64
N GLY A 130 -2.62 -31.05 -12.84
CA GLY A 130 -2.19 -32.32 -12.24
C GLY A 130 -2.55 -32.49 -10.75
N VAL A 131 -3.15 -31.46 -10.14
CA VAL A 131 -3.30 -31.35 -8.70
C VAL A 131 -4.40 -32.25 -8.15
N ASN A 132 -4.19 -32.74 -6.93
CA ASN A 132 -5.09 -33.61 -6.19
C ASN A 132 -4.88 -33.42 -4.67
N ALA A 133 -5.50 -34.26 -3.83
CA ALA A 133 -5.43 -34.09 -2.37
C ALA A 133 -4.04 -34.38 -1.77
N THR A 134 -3.17 -35.11 -2.47
CA THR A 134 -1.78 -35.37 -2.04
C THR A 134 -0.81 -34.25 -2.36
N GLY A 135 -1.19 -33.35 -3.27
CA GLY A 135 -0.41 -32.20 -3.70
C GLY A 135 0.60 -32.47 -4.82
N GLU A 136 0.84 -31.45 -5.62
CA GLU A 136 1.89 -31.40 -6.65
C GLU A 136 2.96 -30.39 -6.21
N THR A 137 4.23 -30.81 -6.20
CA THR A 137 5.36 -29.96 -5.80
C THR A 137 6.02 -29.36 -7.03
N HIS A 138 6.27 -28.06 -6.98
CA HIS A 138 7.00 -27.34 -8.01
C HIS A 138 8.11 -26.50 -7.39
N ASP A 139 9.33 -26.71 -7.88
CA ASP A 139 10.48 -25.90 -7.48
C ASP A 139 10.50 -24.59 -8.27
N PHE A 140 10.95 -23.52 -7.62
CA PHE A 140 11.25 -22.25 -8.27
C PHE A 140 12.58 -21.69 -7.76
N ILE A 141 13.24 -20.95 -8.65
CA ILE A 141 14.65 -20.62 -8.48
C ILE A 141 14.79 -19.17 -8.03
N VAL A 142 15.36 -18.97 -6.84
CA VAL A 142 15.80 -17.66 -6.32
C VAL A 142 17.34 -17.64 -6.35
N ARG A 143 17.94 -17.28 -7.49
CA ARG A 143 19.40 -17.32 -7.69
C ARG A 143 20.01 -15.93 -7.80
N ASP A 144 21.26 -15.85 -7.33
CA ASP A 144 22.21 -14.84 -7.80
C ASP A 144 22.58 -15.18 -9.25
N ASP A 145 22.04 -14.42 -10.20
CA ASP A 145 22.34 -14.51 -11.62
C ASP A 145 23.21 -13.32 -12.10
N GLY A 146 23.70 -12.50 -11.18
CA GLY A 146 24.42 -11.26 -11.49
C GLY A 146 23.58 -10.17 -12.18
N SER A 147 22.25 -10.32 -12.27
CA SER A 147 21.34 -9.22 -12.55
C SER A 147 21.15 -8.37 -11.29
N SER A 148 20.86 -7.07 -11.44
CA SER A 148 20.55 -6.19 -10.31
C SER A 148 19.53 -6.90 -9.40
N PRO A 149 19.84 -7.13 -8.12
CA PRO A 149 18.83 -7.53 -7.16
C PRO A 149 17.77 -6.44 -7.12
N PHE A 150 16.51 -6.78 -7.35
CA PHE A 150 15.40 -5.85 -7.11
C PHE A 150 15.31 -5.39 -5.63
N CYS A 151 16.12 -6.00 -4.74
CA CYS A 151 16.32 -5.65 -3.34
C CYS A 151 17.76 -5.15 -3.07
N ASP A 152 18.38 -4.43 -4.01
CA ASP A 152 19.71 -3.83 -3.83
C ASP A 152 19.57 -2.32 -3.63
N VAL A 153 20.42 -1.78 -2.75
CA VAL A 153 20.53 -0.38 -2.33
C VAL A 153 20.88 0.57 -3.49
N ASP A 154 21.38 0.01 -4.60
CA ASP A 154 21.79 0.74 -5.80
C ASP A 154 20.60 1.22 -6.66
N ASP A 155 19.44 0.56 -6.58
CA ASP A 155 18.23 0.88 -7.38
C ASP A 155 17.09 1.49 -6.55
N PHE A 156 17.07 1.26 -5.23
CA PHE A 156 16.13 1.85 -4.27
C PHE A 156 16.88 2.25 -2.99
N PRO A 157 16.47 3.34 -2.30
CA PRO A 157 17.02 3.68 -1.00
C PRO A 157 16.95 2.50 0.00
N ASP A 158 18.00 2.38 0.80
CA ASP A 158 18.14 1.51 1.98
C ASP A 158 18.82 2.42 3.01
N SER A 159 18.01 3.06 3.85
CA SER A 159 18.43 4.21 4.65
C SER A 159 19.26 3.80 5.88
N ASP A 160 19.08 2.59 6.39
CA ASP A 160 19.82 2.02 7.52
C ASP A 160 20.97 1.08 7.09
N ASN A 161 21.05 0.72 5.81
CA ASN A 161 21.98 -0.23 5.20
C ASN A 161 21.92 -1.64 5.80
N ASP A 162 20.75 -2.12 6.24
CA ASP A 162 20.59 -3.48 6.77
C ASP A 162 20.37 -4.55 5.69
N GLY A 163 20.11 -4.12 4.45
CA GLY A 163 19.84 -4.97 3.28
C GLY A 163 18.35 -5.18 3.00
N VAL A 164 17.48 -4.42 3.65
CA VAL A 164 16.06 -4.23 3.31
C VAL A 164 15.90 -2.82 2.73
N ILE A 165 15.27 -2.70 1.56
CA ILE A 165 15.07 -1.38 0.93
C ILE A 165 13.88 -0.66 1.56
N ASP A 166 13.91 0.68 1.65
CA ASP A 166 12.90 1.51 2.34
C ASP A 166 11.46 1.21 1.87
N PHE A 167 11.28 0.85 0.60
CA PHE A 167 9.96 0.51 0.06
C PHE A 167 9.33 -0.75 0.70
N VAL A 168 10.14 -1.61 1.30
CA VAL A 168 9.75 -2.90 1.89
C VAL A 168 10.10 -2.96 3.38
N ASP A 169 10.97 -2.06 3.85
CA ASP A 169 11.24 -1.90 5.27
C ASP A 169 10.01 -1.30 5.99
N GLN A 170 9.96 -1.51 7.30
CA GLN A 170 8.95 -0.94 8.19
C GLN A 170 9.57 0.02 9.21
N ASP A 171 10.90 0.13 9.24
CA ASP A 171 11.75 0.88 10.16
C ASP A 171 13.03 1.27 9.37
N ASP A 172 12.89 2.22 8.45
CA ASP A 172 13.86 2.62 7.41
C ASP A 172 15.21 3.10 7.99
N ASP A 173 15.25 3.54 9.25
CA ASP A 173 16.49 3.94 9.94
C ASP A 173 16.91 2.98 11.08
N ASN A 174 16.13 1.93 11.32
CA ASN A 174 16.33 0.84 12.29
C ASN A 174 16.57 1.32 13.72
N ASP A 175 15.96 2.45 14.07
CA ASP A 175 16.08 3.02 15.39
C ASP A 175 15.19 2.27 16.41
N GLY A 176 14.26 1.45 15.92
CA GLY A 176 13.32 0.66 16.68
C GLY A 176 11.93 1.28 16.80
N ILE A 177 11.63 2.31 16.01
CA ILE A 177 10.32 2.93 15.79
C ILE A 177 9.92 2.65 14.33
N LEU A 178 8.63 2.41 14.07
CA LEU A 178 8.20 2.08 12.70
C LEU A 178 8.02 3.38 11.88
N ASP A 179 8.30 3.36 10.57
CA ASP A 179 8.15 4.54 9.68
C ASP A 179 6.75 5.14 9.74
N THR A 180 5.77 4.26 9.88
CA THR A 180 4.38 4.66 10.03
C THR A 180 4.22 5.58 11.25
N GLN A 181 4.89 5.29 12.36
CA GLN A 181 4.88 6.08 13.60
C GLN A 181 5.63 7.41 13.48
N GLU A 182 6.71 7.47 12.71
CA GLU A 182 7.55 8.67 12.55
C GLU A 182 7.13 9.54 11.37
N GLY A 183 7.20 8.99 10.16
CA GLY A 183 7.00 9.72 8.92
C GLY A 183 5.59 10.24 8.72
N LEU A 184 4.63 9.61 9.39
CA LEU A 184 3.25 10.06 9.43
C LEU A 184 2.82 10.49 10.83
N GLU A 185 3.71 10.80 11.77
CA GLU A 185 3.38 11.14 13.18
C GLU A 185 2.34 10.20 13.82
N LEU A 186 2.35 8.89 13.50
CA LEU A 186 1.38 7.93 14.04
C LEU A 186 1.71 7.50 15.47
N ASN A 187 2.44 8.31 16.23
CA ASN A 187 2.48 8.25 17.70
C ASN A 187 1.10 8.40 18.35
N GLN A 188 0.07 8.68 17.55
CA GLN A 188 -1.33 8.43 17.82
C GLN A 188 -1.98 7.67 16.65
N PHE A 189 -1.76 6.36 16.60
CA PHE A 189 -2.71 5.39 16.04
C PHE A 189 -4.00 5.36 16.90
N ASP A 190 -4.56 6.53 17.17
CA ASP A 190 -5.88 6.67 17.74
C ASP A 190 -6.80 7.13 16.63
N CYS A 191 -8.03 6.64 16.67
CA CYS A 191 -9.08 7.07 15.76
C CYS A 191 -9.56 8.50 16.07
N LEU A 192 -8.67 9.40 16.55
CA LEU A 192 -9.03 10.74 17.00
C LEU A 192 -8.83 11.81 15.94
N VAL A 193 -8.13 11.53 14.83
CA VAL A 193 -8.21 12.43 13.67
C VAL A 193 -9.63 12.37 13.12
N PRO A 194 -10.35 13.51 13.05
CA PRO A 194 -11.72 13.56 12.57
C PRO A 194 -11.88 12.91 11.20
N SER A 195 -12.88 12.05 11.05
CA SER A 195 -13.25 11.50 9.76
C SER A 195 -13.99 12.54 8.92
N LEU A 196 -13.89 12.44 7.60
CA LEU A 196 -14.82 13.14 6.71
C LEU A 196 -16.03 12.25 6.41
N SER A 197 -17.22 12.84 6.50
CA SER A 197 -18.51 12.25 6.15
C SER A 197 -19.07 12.96 4.94
N PHE A 198 -19.35 12.20 3.88
CA PHE A 198 -19.99 12.71 2.67
C PHE A 198 -21.43 12.21 2.70
N GLU A 199 -22.36 13.12 2.99
CA GLU A 199 -23.80 12.84 2.98
C GLU A 199 -24.53 14.08 2.45
N ASP A 200 -25.63 13.89 1.74
CA ASP A 200 -26.57 14.94 1.32
C ASP A 200 -25.90 16.10 0.53
N GLY A 201 -24.86 15.82 -0.25
CA GLY A 201 -24.09 16.82 -0.99
C GLY A 201 -24.93 17.77 -1.87
N VAL A 202 -24.83 19.08 -1.64
CA VAL A 202 -25.63 20.09 -2.34
C VAL A 202 -24.82 20.82 -3.40
N TYR A 203 -25.29 20.79 -4.64
CA TYR A 203 -24.72 21.60 -5.72
C TYR A 203 -24.84 23.10 -5.42
N VAL A 204 -23.73 23.82 -5.57
CA VAL A 204 -23.65 25.27 -5.37
C VAL A 204 -24.06 26.01 -6.65
N ASP A 205 -25.21 26.65 -6.61
CA ASP A 205 -25.78 27.39 -7.74
C ASP A 205 -24.82 28.41 -8.34
N GLY A 206 -24.70 28.38 -9.67
CA GLY A 206 -23.87 29.31 -10.44
C GLY A 206 -22.41 28.86 -10.60
N THR A 207 -22.04 27.67 -10.14
CA THR A 207 -20.74 27.03 -10.42
C THR A 207 -20.84 26.11 -11.64
N GLY A 208 -19.75 25.98 -12.41
CA GLY A 208 -19.77 25.22 -13.67
C GLY A 208 -20.87 25.67 -14.65
N SER A 209 -21.36 24.73 -15.47
CA SER A 209 -22.52 24.93 -16.37
C SER A 209 -23.79 24.25 -15.86
N GLY A 210 -23.79 23.77 -14.61
CA GLY A 210 -24.83 22.96 -13.98
C GLY A 210 -24.24 21.77 -13.20
N PRO A 211 -25.08 21.02 -12.47
CA PRO A 211 -24.66 19.80 -11.76
C PRO A 211 -23.94 18.82 -12.68
N GLY A 212 -22.90 18.16 -12.17
CA GLY A 212 -22.12 17.13 -12.87
C GLY A 212 -21.23 17.66 -14.02
N THR A 213 -21.07 18.98 -14.15
CA THR A 213 -20.26 19.58 -15.21
C THR A 213 -18.90 20.09 -14.69
N LEU A 214 -17.95 20.27 -15.61
CA LEU A 214 -16.64 20.85 -15.28
C LEU A 214 -16.80 22.19 -14.53
N PHE A 215 -16.06 22.32 -13.42
CA PHE A 215 -16.09 23.42 -12.45
C PHE A 215 -17.37 23.57 -11.62
N ALA A 216 -18.29 22.61 -11.66
CA ALA A 216 -19.36 22.54 -10.67
C ALA A 216 -18.76 22.23 -9.29
N VAL A 217 -19.34 22.84 -8.27
CA VAL A 217 -18.94 22.69 -6.86
C VAL A 217 -20.13 22.12 -6.09
N TYR A 218 -19.85 21.16 -5.22
CA TYR A 218 -20.78 20.58 -4.26
C TYR A 218 -20.30 20.88 -2.85
N ARG A 219 -21.24 21.18 -1.96
CA ARG A 219 -20.99 21.38 -0.53
C ARG A 219 -21.55 20.21 0.24
N PHE A 220 -20.71 19.63 1.09
CA PHE A 220 -21.08 18.71 2.15
C PHE A 220 -20.99 19.50 3.45
N GLU A 221 -22.15 19.78 4.05
CA GLU A 221 -22.25 20.59 5.28
C GLU A 221 -21.89 19.75 6.51
N ASN A 222 -21.12 20.31 7.45
CA ASN A 222 -20.67 19.61 8.67
C ASN A 222 -19.98 18.26 8.36
N ALA A 223 -19.18 18.25 7.30
CA ALA A 223 -18.55 17.04 6.78
C ALA A 223 -17.39 16.54 7.65
N VAL A 224 -16.89 17.31 8.61
CA VAL A 224 -15.83 16.89 9.54
C VAL A 224 -16.44 16.47 10.88
N ASN A 225 -16.26 15.20 11.26
CA ASN A 225 -16.74 14.68 12.53
C ASN A 225 -15.71 14.92 13.66
N ASP A 226 -15.63 16.16 14.17
CA ASP A 226 -14.79 16.51 15.31
C ASP A 226 -15.59 16.40 16.63
N ASP A 227 -15.30 15.38 17.45
CA ASP A 227 -15.89 15.22 18.78
C ASP A 227 -15.44 16.31 19.78
N PHE A 228 -14.42 17.12 19.44
CA PHE A 228 -13.75 18.05 20.36
C PHE A 228 -14.08 19.53 20.17
N ASN A 229 -14.40 20.00 18.96
CA ASN A 229 -14.75 21.40 18.72
C ASN A 229 -16.10 21.52 17.99
N ASP A 230 -16.97 22.37 18.56
CA ASP A 230 -18.28 22.80 18.02
C ASP A 230 -18.14 23.71 16.77
N ASP A 231 -17.01 23.59 16.06
CA ASP A 231 -16.70 24.32 14.83
C ASP A 231 -16.92 23.34 13.67
N ASP A 232 -18.13 23.34 13.12
CA ASP A 232 -18.48 22.53 11.97
C ASP A 232 -17.65 22.99 10.74
N TYR A 233 -16.94 22.08 10.08
CA TYR A 233 -16.27 22.36 8.81
C TYR A 233 -17.06 21.75 7.67
N ASP A 234 -17.08 22.46 6.55
CA ASP A 234 -17.66 21.95 5.31
C ASP A 234 -16.57 21.38 4.41
N VAL A 235 -16.95 20.44 3.55
CA VAL A 235 -16.11 20.02 2.43
C VAL A 235 -16.73 20.52 1.13
N LEU A 236 -15.93 21.26 0.37
CA LEU A 236 -16.26 21.64 -1.00
C LEU A 236 -15.57 20.67 -1.97
N LEU A 237 -16.37 19.98 -2.78
CA LEU A 237 -15.92 19.09 -3.83
C LEU A 237 -16.12 19.76 -5.18
N LYS A 238 -15.04 20.01 -5.90
CA LYS A 238 -15.05 20.67 -7.21
C LYS A 238 -14.58 19.75 -8.31
N ILE A 239 -15.33 19.71 -9.40
CA ILE A 239 -14.96 18.97 -10.60
C ILE A 239 -13.92 19.76 -11.38
N THR A 240 -12.67 19.32 -11.38
CA THR A 240 -11.55 20.00 -12.05
C THR A 240 -11.20 19.38 -13.40
N GLU A 241 -11.60 18.13 -13.64
CA GLU A 241 -11.41 17.46 -14.92
C GLU A 241 -12.55 16.46 -15.22
N LEU A 242 -12.95 16.38 -16.50
CA LEU A 242 -13.83 15.33 -17.04
C LEU A 242 -13.29 14.85 -18.39
N THR A 243 -12.95 13.57 -18.49
CA THR A 243 -12.46 12.94 -19.71
C THR A 243 -13.38 11.79 -20.10
N ASN A 244 -14.22 11.98 -21.12
CA ASN A 244 -15.17 10.94 -21.60
C ASN A 244 -16.00 10.27 -20.48
N THR A 245 -16.31 11.01 -19.42
CA THR A 245 -17.05 10.54 -18.25
C THR A 245 -18.23 11.46 -18.00
N SER A 246 -19.38 10.90 -17.63
CA SER A 246 -20.49 11.62 -17.01
C SER A 246 -20.67 11.14 -15.57
N ILE A 247 -21.09 12.07 -14.70
CA ILE A 247 -21.41 11.79 -13.30
C ILE A 247 -22.92 11.56 -13.25
N GLU A 248 -23.35 10.36 -12.89
CA GLU A 248 -24.76 10.02 -12.69
C GLU A 248 -25.21 10.48 -11.31
N ASN A 249 -24.38 10.20 -10.31
CA ASN A 249 -24.52 10.71 -8.95
C ASN A 249 -23.14 11.11 -8.38
N ILE A 250 -23.07 12.27 -7.74
CA ILE A 250 -21.83 12.73 -7.08
C ILE A 250 -21.56 11.91 -5.81
N ASP A 251 -22.64 11.49 -5.14
CA ASP A 251 -22.63 10.77 -3.87
C ASP A 251 -23.97 10.01 -3.73
N ASP A 252 -23.92 8.68 -3.83
CA ASP A 252 -25.09 7.82 -3.74
C ASP A 252 -25.28 7.21 -2.35
N ASP A 253 -25.82 8.03 -1.45
CA ASP A 253 -26.16 7.67 -0.07
C ASP A 253 -27.17 6.51 0.06
N THR A 254 -27.70 5.99 -1.05
CA THR A 254 -28.64 4.86 -1.04
C THR A 254 -27.97 3.48 -1.01
N VAL A 255 -26.63 3.43 -1.15
CA VAL A 255 -25.85 2.19 -1.28
C VAL A 255 -24.98 1.96 -0.05
N ASP A 256 -25.14 0.81 0.62
CA ASP A 256 -24.25 0.14 1.60
C ASP A 256 -23.63 0.94 2.78
N ASN A 257 -23.09 2.16 2.61
CA ASN A 257 -22.48 2.96 3.68
C ASN A 257 -22.55 4.48 3.43
N ALA A 258 -23.63 5.11 3.89
CA ALA A 258 -23.95 6.52 3.61
C ALA A 258 -22.83 7.55 3.87
N PRO A 259 -21.97 7.45 4.92
CA PRO A 259 -20.89 8.42 5.15
C PRO A 259 -19.75 8.39 4.10
N PHE A 260 -19.68 7.36 3.26
CA PHE A 260 -18.64 7.24 2.25
C PHE A 260 -18.96 8.13 1.06
N LEU A 261 -17.94 8.68 0.41
CA LEU A 261 -18.14 9.29 -0.90
C LEU A 261 -18.39 8.18 -1.92
N GLN A 262 -19.60 8.11 -2.46
CA GLN A 262 -20.05 7.06 -3.37
C GLN A 262 -20.42 7.63 -4.75
N SER A 263 -19.42 7.97 -5.55
CA SER A 263 -19.62 8.53 -6.90
C SER A 263 -20.03 7.46 -7.92
N GLU A 264 -21.22 7.60 -8.51
CA GLU A 264 -21.67 6.80 -9.65
C GLU A 264 -21.27 7.48 -10.97
N LEU A 265 -20.37 6.82 -11.70
CA LEU A 265 -19.70 7.38 -12.88
C LEU A 265 -19.93 6.51 -14.10
N THR A 266 -20.36 7.13 -15.21
CA THR A 266 -20.44 6.49 -16.53
C THR A 266 -19.24 6.89 -17.38
N PHE A 267 -18.37 5.92 -17.68
CA PHE A 267 -17.20 6.08 -18.52
C PHE A 267 -17.49 5.63 -19.95
N THR A 268 -16.94 6.34 -20.93
CA THR A 268 -17.12 6.02 -22.36
C THR A 268 -15.80 6.00 -23.12
N GLY A 269 -15.69 5.08 -24.08
CA GLY A 269 -14.52 4.93 -24.95
C GLY A 269 -13.36 4.19 -24.28
N SER A 270 -12.21 4.16 -24.97
CA SER A 270 -10.97 3.54 -24.48
C SER A 270 -10.01 4.53 -23.81
N GLY A 271 -8.92 4.02 -23.24
CA GLY A 271 -7.87 4.79 -22.58
C GLY A 271 -8.13 4.94 -21.09
N VAL A 272 -8.03 6.17 -20.58
CA VAL A 272 -8.23 6.50 -19.16
C VAL A 272 -9.35 7.53 -18.95
N PRO A 273 -10.60 7.25 -19.39
CA PRO A 273 -11.72 8.10 -19.07
C PRO A 273 -11.82 8.26 -17.54
N GLY A 274 -12.14 9.47 -17.08
CA GLY A 274 -12.02 9.80 -15.67
C GLY A 274 -12.66 11.12 -15.28
N VAL A 275 -12.79 11.31 -13.98
CA VAL A 275 -13.16 12.56 -13.33
C VAL A 275 -12.12 12.89 -12.27
N THR A 276 -11.75 14.16 -12.15
CA THR A 276 -10.91 14.64 -11.05
C THR A 276 -11.72 15.55 -10.13
N TYR A 277 -11.68 15.23 -8.85
CA TYR A 277 -12.27 16.01 -7.79
C TYR A 277 -11.16 16.69 -6.99
N GLU A 278 -11.28 18.00 -6.83
CA GLU A 278 -10.54 18.77 -5.84
C GLU A 278 -11.43 18.91 -4.61
N PHE A 279 -10.94 18.39 -3.49
CA PHE A 279 -11.56 18.51 -2.18
C PHE A 279 -10.95 19.72 -1.50
N THR A 280 -11.76 20.51 -0.82
CA THR A 280 -11.28 21.62 -0.01
C THR A 280 -12.08 21.71 1.28
N ILE A 281 -11.41 21.55 2.41
CA ILE A 281 -11.98 21.77 3.74
C ILE A 281 -12.04 23.27 3.97
N VAL A 282 -13.22 23.76 4.33
CA VAL A 282 -13.50 25.18 4.56
C VAL A 282 -14.22 25.38 5.89
N ASP A 283 -14.12 26.57 6.46
CA ASP A 283 -14.92 26.93 7.63
C ASP A 283 -16.43 26.89 7.27
N ASP A 284 -17.30 26.51 8.21
CA ASP A 284 -18.77 26.48 7.99
C ASP A 284 -19.26 27.78 7.34
N GLY A 285 -20.03 27.62 6.27
CA GLY A 285 -20.65 28.74 5.57
C GLY A 285 -19.70 29.56 4.71
N GLU A 286 -18.43 29.16 4.51
CA GLU A 286 -17.46 29.89 3.67
C GLU A 286 -18.06 30.17 2.27
N PRO A 287 -18.19 31.43 1.82
CA PRO A 287 -18.91 31.73 0.60
C PRO A 287 -18.17 31.26 -0.66
N VAL A 288 -18.90 30.53 -1.51
CA VAL A 288 -18.42 30.20 -2.86
C VAL A 288 -18.77 31.34 -3.82
N VAL A 289 -17.76 32.05 -4.32
CA VAL A 289 -17.93 33.19 -5.24
C VAL A 289 -17.32 32.86 -6.60
N ASN A 290 -18.17 32.64 -7.60
CA ASN A 290 -17.78 32.24 -8.95
C ASN A 290 -16.87 30.99 -8.96
N GLY A 291 -17.18 29.99 -8.11
CA GLY A 291 -16.39 28.75 -8.00
C GLY A 291 -15.04 28.90 -7.30
N ASN A 292 -14.84 29.98 -6.53
CA ASN A 292 -13.68 30.20 -5.68
C ASN A 292 -14.12 30.35 -4.23
N TYR A 293 -13.26 29.90 -3.32
CA TYR A 293 -13.44 29.84 -1.87
C TYR A 293 -12.05 29.72 -1.24
N ASN A 294 -11.94 29.97 0.06
CA ASN A 294 -10.67 29.85 0.76
C ASN A 294 -10.66 28.56 1.58
N PRO A 295 -9.58 27.73 1.49
CA PRO A 295 -9.38 26.65 2.44
C PRO A 295 -9.34 27.17 3.87
N SER A 296 -9.75 26.36 4.83
CA SER A 296 -9.60 26.67 6.25
C SER A 296 -8.12 26.89 6.60
N ALA A 297 -7.86 27.69 7.63
CA ALA A 297 -6.51 27.98 8.12
C ALA A 297 -5.91 26.83 8.97
N ASN A 298 -6.74 25.88 9.43
CA ASN A 298 -6.30 24.75 10.26
C ASN A 298 -5.87 23.61 9.37
N ILE A 299 -4.61 23.18 9.40
CA ILE A 299 -4.15 22.05 8.58
C ILE A 299 -4.71 20.76 9.15
N PHE A 300 -5.46 20.03 8.33
CA PHE A 300 -5.93 18.69 8.60
C PHE A 300 -5.05 17.67 7.89
N ARG A 301 -4.82 16.56 8.60
CA ARG A 301 -4.36 15.32 8.00
C ARG A 301 -5.58 14.50 7.64
N ILE A 302 -5.67 14.09 6.39
CA ILE A 302 -6.80 13.33 5.86
C ILE A 302 -6.30 11.98 5.42
N GLY A 303 -6.60 10.96 6.23
CA GLY A 303 -6.44 9.55 5.88
C GLY A 303 -7.75 9.01 5.30
N GLY A 304 -7.65 8.02 4.42
CA GLY A 304 -8.82 7.39 3.84
C GLY A 304 -8.48 6.11 3.10
N THR A 305 -9.54 5.42 2.67
CA THR A 305 -9.43 4.18 1.92
C THR A 305 -10.27 4.28 0.66
N THR A 306 -9.67 3.92 -0.48
CA THR A 306 -10.43 3.57 -1.69
C THR A 306 -10.91 2.14 -1.54
N TRP A 307 -12.22 1.93 -1.73
CA TRP A 307 -12.88 0.64 -1.56
C TRP A 307 -13.26 0.01 -2.89
N ASP A 308 -13.37 -1.31 -2.88
CA ASP A 308 -13.96 -2.10 -3.95
C ASP A 308 -13.36 -1.83 -5.34
N CYS A 309 -12.05 -1.56 -5.41
CA CYS A 309 -11.38 -1.28 -6.67
C CYS A 309 -11.20 -2.60 -7.45
N ASP A 310 -12.10 -2.86 -8.38
CA ASP A 310 -12.21 -4.14 -9.08
C ASP A 310 -12.08 -4.00 -10.61
N GLY A 311 -11.97 -5.12 -11.32
CA GLY A 311 -11.68 -5.06 -12.74
C GLY A 311 -11.75 -6.37 -13.49
N THR A 312 -11.72 -6.26 -14.81
CA THR A 312 -11.61 -7.35 -15.76
C THR A 312 -10.36 -7.15 -16.62
N PRO A 313 -9.96 -8.15 -17.43
CA PRO A 313 -8.89 -7.94 -18.41
C PRO A 313 -9.17 -6.83 -19.44
N THR A 314 -10.41 -6.37 -19.57
CA THR A 314 -10.79 -5.35 -20.57
C THR A 314 -10.95 -3.94 -20.01
N TYR A 315 -11.37 -3.83 -18.75
CA TYR A 315 -11.53 -2.56 -18.03
C TYR A 315 -11.17 -2.79 -16.56
N GLN A 316 -10.39 -1.89 -15.98
CA GLN A 316 -9.95 -1.96 -14.59
C GLN A 316 -10.22 -0.61 -13.92
N GLU A 317 -10.79 -0.63 -12.73
CA GLU A 317 -10.87 0.58 -11.91
C GLU A 317 -9.47 1.05 -11.52
N SER A 318 -9.33 2.37 -11.44
CA SER A 318 -8.06 3.00 -11.11
C SER A 318 -8.33 4.34 -10.46
N VAL A 319 -7.53 4.63 -9.44
CA VAL A 319 -7.58 5.89 -8.72
C VAL A 319 -6.19 6.52 -8.75
N ARG A 320 -6.15 7.84 -8.98
CA ARG A 320 -4.94 8.64 -8.87
C ARG A 320 -5.09 9.62 -7.71
N TYR A 321 -4.09 9.64 -6.86
CA TYR A 321 -3.92 10.58 -5.76
C TYR A 321 -2.88 11.61 -6.21
N TYR A 322 -3.22 12.90 -6.11
CA TYR A 322 -2.31 13.97 -6.51
C TYR A 322 -1.62 14.55 -5.28
N ASN A 323 -0.31 14.34 -5.19
CA ASN A 323 0.53 14.77 -4.06
C ASN A 323 0.06 14.23 -2.69
N PRO A 324 -0.24 12.92 -2.55
CA PRO A 324 -0.45 12.33 -1.24
C PRO A 324 0.83 12.33 -0.40
N SER A 325 0.68 12.40 0.92
CA SER A 325 1.78 12.17 1.85
C SER A 325 2.18 10.70 1.90
N ALA A 326 1.20 9.80 1.83
CA ALA A 326 1.43 8.36 1.78
C ALA A 326 0.29 7.65 1.06
N PHE A 327 0.58 6.45 0.56
CA PHE A 327 -0.43 5.54 0.03
C PHE A 327 0.03 4.10 0.18
N GLY A 328 -0.90 3.16 0.23
CA GLY A 328 -0.56 1.78 0.50
C GLY A 328 -1.62 0.77 0.11
N LEU A 329 -1.21 -0.49 0.15
CA LEU A 329 -2.04 -1.67 -0.10
C LEU A 329 -1.96 -2.62 1.11
N ASP A 330 -2.89 -3.55 1.21
CA ASP A 330 -2.74 -4.71 2.10
C ASP A 330 -1.83 -5.77 1.46
N ASN A 331 -1.35 -6.73 2.25
CA ASN A 331 -0.70 -7.93 1.76
C ASN A 331 -1.46 -9.16 2.30
N PRO A 332 -2.19 -9.89 1.44
CA PRO A 332 -2.20 -9.82 -0.02
C PRO A 332 -3.04 -8.68 -0.62
N THR A 333 -2.86 -8.42 -1.91
CA THR A 333 -3.66 -7.44 -2.68
C THR A 333 -3.95 -7.91 -4.10
N SER A 334 -5.10 -7.50 -4.65
CA SER A 334 -5.42 -7.63 -6.09
C SER A 334 -5.05 -6.38 -6.88
N LEU A 335 -4.59 -5.33 -6.19
CA LEU A 335 -4.27 -4.04 -6.79
C LEU A 335 -2.80 -3.99 -7.18
N THR A 336 -2.52 -3.13 -8.16
CA THR A 336 -1.17 -2.71 -8.51
C THR A 336 -1.03 -1.22 -8.23
N THR A 337 0.19 -0.80 -7.88
CA THR A 337 0.53 0.60 -7.62
C THR A 337 1.45 1.16 -8.70
N ASP A 338 1.43 2.47 -8.87
CA ASP A 338 2.46 3.21 -9.57
C ASP A 338 2.62 4.62 -9.00
N ILE A 339 3.87 5.10 -8.99
CA ILE A 339 4.23 6.50 -8.73
C ILE A 339 4.49 7.16 -10.09
N TYR A 340 4.02 8.39 -10.28
CA TYR A 340 4.15 9.11 -11.54
C TYR A 340 4.45 10.60 -11.33
N ASP A 341 5.22 11.15 -12.27
CA ASP A 341 5.55 12.57 -12.29
C ASP A 341 4.48 13.34 -13.09
N GLU A 342 3.89 14.36 -12.49
CA GLU A 342 3.01 15.29 -13.22
C GLU A 342 3.83 16.29 -14.02
N PRO A 343 3.54 16.53 -15.32
CA PRO A 343 4.31 17.48 -16.12
C PRO A 343 4.30 18.91 -15.54
N GLY A 344 5.44 19.34 -14.98
CA GLY A 344 5.64 20.71 -14.50
C GLY A 344 5.45 20.93 -13.00
N VAL A 345 5.28 19.84 -12.25
CA VAL A 345 5.39 19.79 -10.78
C VAL A 345 6.47 18.75 -10.49
N ASP A 346 7.47 19.06 -9.68
CA ASP A 346 8.40 18.03 -9.21
C ASP A 346 7.55 17.10 -8.29
N ASN A 347 7.39 15.84 -8.71
CA ASN A 347 7.01 14.57 -8.05
C ASN A 347 6.17 14.70 -6.74
N ASP A 348 5.01 14.06 -6.52
CA ASP A 348 4.84 12.62 -6.30
C ASP A 348 3.36 12.21 -6.47
N GLY A 349 2.90 11.99 -7.71
CA GLY A 349 1.57 11.41 -7.91
C GLY A 349 1.60 9.93 -7.56
N ALA A 350 0.59 9.43 -6.85
CA ALA A 350 0.44 7.99 -6.60
C ALA A 350 -0.83 7.46 -7.23
N GLY A 351 -0.89 6.18 -7.55
CA GLY A 351 -2.13 5.60 -7.98
C GLY A 351 -2.19 4.10 -7.87
N ILE A 352 -3.43 3.63 -7.97
CA ILE A 352 -3.77 2.22 -7.94
C ILE A 352 -4.51 1.82 -9.21
N THR A 353 -4.43 0.54 -9.52
CA THR A 353 -5.21 -0.08 -10.60
C THR A 353 -5.63 -1.48 -10.14
N ALA A 354 -6.92 -1.76 -10.28
CA ALA A 354 -7.49 -3.06 -10.02
C ALA A 354 -6.86 -4.15 -10.87
N GLY A 355 -6.77 -5.36 -10.32
CA GLY A 355 -6.44 -6.56 -11.06
C GLY A 355 -7.57 -6.99 -11.99
N THR A 356 -7.73 -8.31 -12.14
CA THR A 356 -8.73 -8.92 -13.02
C THR A 356 -9.85 -9.61 -12.27
N VAL A 357 -10.02 -9.29 -10.99
CA VAL A 357 -11.10 -9.80 -10.14
C VAL A 357 -12.24 -8.80 -10.12
N THR A 358 -13.46 -9.31 -10.28
CA THR A 358 -14.69 -8.52 -10.11
C THR A 358 -15.52 -9.09 -8.97
N TYR A 359 -16.13 -8.21 -8.19
CA TYR A 359 -17.12 -8.55 -7.17
C TYR A 359 -18.49 -8.02 -7.56
N GLY A 360 -19.52 -8.73 -7.10
CA GLY A 360 -20.90 -8.32 -7.37
C GLY A 360 -21.37 -7.32 -6.32
N GLY A 361 -21.46 -6.05 -6.67
CA GLY A 361 -21.77 -4.98 -5.70
C GLY A 361 -20.55 -4.63 -4.86
N PHE A 362 -20.76 -3.93 -3.74
CA PHE A 362 -19.68 -3.41 -2.89
C PHE A 362 -18.92 -4.51 -2.14
N SER A 363 -17.63 -4.68 -2.43
CA SER A 363 -16.76 -5.58 -1.68
C SER A 363 -16.11 -4.91 -0.47
N THR A 364 -16.18 -5.58 0.67
CA THR A 364 -15.42 -5.21 1.88
C THR A 364 -14.11 -5.99 1.99
N ASN A 365 -13.62 -6.64 0.94
CA ASN A 365 -12.36 -7.40 1.04
C ASN A 365 -11.14 -6.46 0.98
N THR A 366 -10.19 -6.58 1.91
CA THR A 366 -9.01 -5.70 1.96
C THR A 366 -8.11 -5.82 0.74
N ILE A 367 -8.16 -6.95 0.01
CA ILE A 367 -7.39 -7.12 -1.22
C ILE A 367 -7.78 -6.14 -2.34
N LEU A 368 -8.96 -5.52 -2.27
CA LEU A 368 -9.44 -4.51 -3.22
C LEU A 368 -9.37 -3.08 -2.68
N ARG A 369 -8.72 -2.89 -1.53
CA ARG A 369 -8.62 -1.61 -0.85
C ARG A 369 -7.23 -1.01 -1.01
N SER A 370 -7.18 0.31 -1.03
CA SER A 370 -5.94 1.07 -0.95
C SER A 370 -6.09 2.22 0.03
N TYR A 371 -5.12 2.34 0.93
CA TYR A 371 -5.03 3.45 1.86
C TYR A 371 -4.38 4.65 1.16
N PHE A 372 -4.79 5.86 1.53
CA PHE A 372 -4.15 7.11 1.13
C PHE A 372 -4.15 8.10 2.30
N GLN A 373 -3.18 9.01 2.28
CA GLN A 373 -3.08 10.11 3.23
C GLN A 373 -2.68 11.40 2.54
N PHE A 374 -3.28 12.51 2.95
CA PHE A 374 -2.91 13.86 2.57
C PHE A 374 -2.64 14.72 3.81
N SER A 375 -1.64 15.60 3.74
CA SER A 375 -1.34 16.59 4.78
C SER A 375 -1.66 18.02 4.30
N SER A 376 -2.86 18.19 3.76
CA SER A 376 -3.35 19.46 3.20
C SER A 376 -4.87 19.54 3.28
N ASN A 377 -5.40 20.74 3.48
CA ASN A 377 -6.84 21.02 3.42
C ASN A 377 -7.40 21.05 2.01
N GLN A 378 -6.52 21.05 1.01
CA GLN A 378 -6.86 20.95 -0.39
C GLN A 378 -6.05 19.84 -1.02
N PHE A 379 -6.76 18.83 -1.53
CA PHE A 379 -6.17 17.66 -2.16
C PHE A 379 -7.04 17.25 -3.34
N SER A 380 -6.45 16.50 -4.27
CA SER A 380 -7.16 16.05 -5.47
C SER A 380 -7.05 14.54 -5.64
N ILE A 381 -8.16 13.95 -6.07
CA ILE A 381 -8.25 12.53 -6.40
C ILE A 381 -8.94 12.41 -7.76
N ARG A 382 -8.41 11.55 -8.62
CA ARG A 382 -9.03 11.18 -9.89
C ARG A 382 -9.52 9.74 -9.83
N MET A 383 -10.80 9.56 -10.12
CA MET A 383 -11.43 8.27 -10.34
C MET A 383 -11.49 8.00 -11.85
N GLN A 384 -10.97 6.86 -12.30
CA GLN A 384 -10.82 6.57 -13.72
C GLN A 384 -10.89 5.07 -14.04
N LEU A 385 -11.34 4.72 -15.25
CA LEU A 385 -11.16 3.35 -15.77
C LEU A 385 -9.93 3.28 -16.64
N LYS A 386 -9.08 2.27 -16.46
CA LYS A 386 -8.16 1.81 -17.51
C LYS A 386 -8.93 0.89 -18.44
N ASN A 387 -9.36 1.42 -19.58
CA ASN A 387 -10.20 0.70 -20.54
C ASN A 387 -9.44 0.39 -21.84
N SER A 388 -9.26 -0.89 -22.13
CA SER A 388 -8.56 -1.37 -23.33
C SER A 388 -9.47 -1.41 -24.57
N GLN A 389 -10.78 -1.23 -24.40
CA GLN A 389 -11.78 -1.35 -25.47
C GLN A 389 -12.69 -0.12 -25.54
N GLU A 390 -13.30 0.10 -26.71
CA GLU A 390 -14.31 1.15 -26.89
C GLU A 390 -15.65 0.70 -26.30
N THR A 391 -15.81 0.82 -24.99
CA THR A 391 -17.00 0.39 -24.25
C THR A 391 -17.58 1.50 -23.39
N THR A 392 -18.75 1.26 -22.82
CA THR A 392 -19.39 2.12 -21.84
C THR A 392 -19.64 1.31 -20.59
N HIS A 393 -19.17 1.83 -19.45
CA HIS A 393 -19.29 1.19 -18.15
C HIS A 393 -19.78 2.23 -17.14
N THR A 394 -20.80 1.87 -16.36
CA THR A 394 -21.19 2.62 -15.17
C THR A 394 -20.64 1.88 -13.96
N ARG A 395 -19.96 2.61 -13.08
CA ARG A 395 -19.26 2.08 -11.91
C ARG A 395 -19.53 2.96 -10.70
N LEU A 396 -19.54 2.36 -9.52
CA LEU A 396 -19.67 3.04 -8.24
C LEU A 396 -18.30 3.06 -7.58
N TYR A 397 -17.69 4.24 -7.46
CA TYR A 397 -16.46 4.41 -6.69
C TYR A 397 -16.84 4.76 -5.27
N ALA A 398 -16.23 4.09 -4.31
CA ALA A 398 -16.50 4.30 -2.89
C ALA A 398 -15.20 4.65 -2.15
N MET A 399 -15.25 5.71 -1.35
CA MET A 399 -14.12 6.17 -0.54
C MET A 399 -14.56 6.51 0.87
N SER A 400 -13.84 5.98 1.85
CA SER A 400 -13.92 6.44 3.23
C SER A 400 -12.80 7.44 3.50
N PHE A 401 -13.03 8.35 4.42
CA PHE A 401 -12.05 9.35 4.83
C PHE A 401 -11.85 9.26 6.34
N THR A 402 -11.31 8.12 6.76
CA THR A 402 -10.87 7.87 8.12
C THR A 402 -9.52 7.17 8.10
N GLN A 403 -8.66 7.52 9.06
CA GLN A 403 -7.39 6.83 9.23
C GLN A 403 -7.52 5.44 9.85
N CYS A 404 -8.66 5.12 10.46
CA CYS A 404 -8.88 3.87 11.20
C CYS A 404 -8.88 2.63 10.30
N ASP A 405 -9.25 2.79 9.02
CA ASP A 405 -9.42 1.64 8.13
C ASP A 405 -8.11 0.91 7.86
N ILE A 406 -6.95 1.57 8.07
CA ILE A 406 -5.65 0.92 7.95
C ILE A 406 -5.46 -0.22 8.97
N PHE A 407 -6.18 -0.21 10.10
CA PHE A 407 -6.11 -1.29 11.09
C PHE A 407 -6.85 -2.56 10.67
N ASP A 408 -7.70 -2.49 9.64
CA ASP A 408 -8.30 -3.68 9.04
C ASP A 408 -7.29 -4.47 8.20
N TYR A 409 -6.17 -3.84 7.81
CA TYR A 409 -5.19 -4.44 6.92
C TYR A 409 -4.37 -5.47 7.71
N LYS A 410 -4.10 -6.61 7.07
CA LYS A 410 -3.36 -7.72 7.71
C LYS A 410 -1.87 -7.41 7.82
N ALA A 411 -1.32 -6.85 6.74
CA ALA A 411 0.09 -6.49 6.62
C ALA A 411 0.20 -5.35 5.60
N PRO A 412 -0.18 -4.12 5.96
CA PRO A 412 -0.15 -2.99 5.04
C PRO A 412 1.28 -2.74 4.56
N THR A 413 1.45 -2.54 3.25
CA THR A 413 2.64 -1.92 2.67
C THR A 413 2.29 -0.47 2.40
N LEU A 414 2.91 0.44 3.14
CA LEU A 414 2.69 1.87 3.03
C LEU A 414 3.93 2.52 2.42
N THR A 415 3.73 3.27 1.35
CA THR A 415 4.79 4.09 0.75
C THR A 415 4.57 5.53 1.19
N ILE A 416 5.53 6.06 1.94
CA ILE A 416 5.59 7.47 2.30
C ILE A 416 6.25 8.21 1.12
N LEU A 417 5.58 9.25 0.64
CA LEU A 417 6.06 10.08 -0.47
C LEU A 417 6.47 11.48 0.02
N GLN A 418 5.76 11.98 1.02
CA GLN A 418 6.09 13.23 1.70
C GLN A 418 5.88 13.00 3.19
N GLY A 419 6.97 12.61 3.86
CA GLY A 419 7.01 12.47 5.30
C GLY A 419 7.00 13.84 5.98
N LYS A 420 6.94 13.81 7.31
CA LYS A 420 7.17 15.01 8.11
C LYS A 420 8.67 15.24 8.22
N ASP A 421 9.08 16.50 8.15
CA ASP A 421 10.42 16.97 8.50
C ASP A 421 10.25 17.95 9.67
N THR A 422 10.56 17.49 10.90
CA THR A 422 10.22 18.22 12.13
C THR A 422 11.17 19.37 12.41
N ASP A 423 12.45 19.22 12.13
CA ASP A 423 13.48 20.24 12.37
C ASP A 423 13.77 21.12 11.13
N GLY A 424 13.26 20.72 9.96
CA GLY A 424 13.34 21.44 8.70
C GLY A 424 14.65 21.23 7.94
N ASP A 425 15.36 20.12 8.18
CA ASP A 425 16.66 19.82 7.58
C ASP A 425 16.60 19.07 6.24
N LEU A 426 15.38 18.75 5.79
CA LEU A 426 15.04 18.01 4.56
C LEU A 426 15.31 16.50 4.61
N VAL A 427 15.47 15.94 5.80
CA VAL A 427 15.36 14.50 6.07
C VAL A 427 13.99 14.28 6.70
N ASP A 428 13.21 13.36 6.13
CA ASP A 428 11.93 13.01 6.74
C ASP A 428 12.19 12.24 8.05
N ASN A 429 11.35 12.44 9.05
CA ASN A 429 11.45 11.87 10.39
C ASN A 429 11.66 10.34 10.40
N GLN A 430 11.07 9.58 9.48
CA GLN A 430 11.29 8.11 9.42
C GLN A 430 12.69 7.72 8.92
N LEU A 431 13.45 8.69 8.41
CA LEU A 431 14.81 8.53 7.93
C LEU A 431 15.81 9.27 8.84
N ASP A 432 15.36 9.82 9.97
CA ASP A 432 16.13 10.68 10.87
C ASP A 432 16.07 10.19 12.31
N LEU A 433 17.22 9.75 12.82
CA LEU A 433 17.40 9.22 14.17
C LEU A 433 17.20 10.24 15.31
N ASP A 434 17.19 11.54 15.00
CA ASP A 434 16.98 12.66 15.94
C ASP A 434 16.10 13.72 15.25
N SER A 435 14.85 13.33 15.00
CA SER A 435 13.84 14.07 14.22
C SER A 435 13.67 15.55 14.59
N ASP A 436 13.88 15.93 15.85
CA ASP A 436 13.78 17.33 16.30
C ASP A 436 15.13 18.00 16.58
N ASN A 437 16.21 17.24 16.38
CA ASN A 437 17.62 17.63 16.43
C ASN A 437 17.98 18.31 17.75
N ASP A 438 17.38 17.84 18.84
CA ASP A 438 17.62 18.33 20.20
C ASP A 438 18.83 17.66 20.88
N GLY A 439 19.36 16.60 20.25
CA GLY A 439 20.51 15.82 20.69
C GLY A 439 20.14 14.58 21.52
N ILE A 440 18.88 14.18 21.53
CA ILE A 440 18.37 12.94 22.13
C ILE A 440 17.74 12.10 21.00
N PRO A 441 18.25 10.89 20.70
CA PRO A 441 17.68 10.07 19.64
C PRO A 441 16.22 9.67 19.89
N ASP A 442 15.44 9.54 18.81
CA ASP A 442 14.00 9.28 18.86
C ASP A 442 13.64 8.03 19.68
N ASN A 443 14.35 6.91 19.49
CA ASN A 443 14.19 5.71 20.33
C ASN A 443 14.33 5.92 21.85
N VAL A 444 15.07 6.94 22.29
CA VAL A 444 15.17 7.30 23.72
C VAL A 444 13.96 8.10 24.18
N GLU A 445 13.42 8.95 23.30
CA GLU A 445 12.31 9.84 23.59
C GLU A 445 10.96 9.11 23.54
N PHE A 446 10.81 8.21 22.58
CA PHE A 446 9.55 7.55 22.27
C PHE A 446 9.35 6.26 23.07
N GLN A 447 10.37 5.42 23.19
CA GLN A 447 10.18 4.08 23.71
C GLN A 447 10.14 4.03 25.24
N SER A 448 9.29 3.15 25.79
CA SER A 448 9.27 2.91 27.23
C SER A 448 10.51 2.10 27.67
N THR A 449 11.03 2.37 28.87
CA THR A 449 12.21 1.66 29.41
C THR A 449 12.04 0.13 29.50
N LEU A 450 10.81 -0.38 29.55
CA LEU A 450 10.53 -1.83 29.64
C LEU A 450 10.46 -2.52 28.27
N GLY A 451 10.18 -1.76 27.20
CA GLY A 451 10.03 -2.25 25.83
C GLY A 451 11.13 -1.79 24.88
N TYR A 452 12.18 -1.13 25.41
CA TYR A 452 13.25 -0.54 24.62
C TYR A 452 13.93 -1.57 23.69
N VAL A 453 13.84 -1.30 22.40
CA VAL A 453 14.61 -1.88 21.31
C VAL A 453 15.73 -0.88 21.03
N ALA A 454 16.98 -1.36 21.07
CA ALA A 454 18.11 -0.51 20.73
C ALA A 454 18.31 -0.50 19.21
N PRO A 455 18.77 0.62 18.63
CA PRO A 455 19.13 0.68 17.21
C PRO A 455 20.08 -0.45 16.84
N THR A 456 19.85 -1.07 15.69
CA THR A 456 20.72 -2.18 15.23
C THR A 456 21.90 -1.69 14.38
N MET A 457 21.88 -0.42 13.96
CA MET A 457 22.91 0.23 13.15
C MET A 457 24.20 0.60 13.93
N THR A 458 25.28 0.88 13.19
CA THR A 458 26.50 1.48 13.76
C THR A 458 26.40 3.00 13.70
N LEU A 459 26.27 3.64 14.86
CA LEU A 459 26.23 5.11 14.98
C LEU A 459 27.62 5.74 14.94
N ASP A 460 27.75 6.89 14.29
CA ASP A 460 28.94 7.71 14.34
C ASP A 460 29.03 8.48 15.68
N GLY A 461 30.08 9.29 15.85
CA GLY A 461 30.27 10.05 17.10
C GLY A 461 29.27 11.19 17.33
N ALA A 462 28.37 11.44 16.37
CA ALA A 462 27.29 12.41 16.43
C ALA A 462 25.89 11.75 16.53
N GLY A 463 25.79 10.43 16.47
CA GLY A 463 24.51 9.73 16.50
C GLY A 463 23.88 9.53 15.13
N LEU A 464 24.65 9.71 14.05
CA LEU A 464 24.19 9.49 12.67
C LEU A 464 24.55 8.08 12.18
N PRO A 465 23.86 7.52 11.16
CA PRO A 465 24.30 6.32 10.47
C PRO A 465 25.75 6.49 10.00
N VAL A 466 26.64 5.55 10.34
CA VAL A 466 27.96 5.49 9.69
C VAL A 466 27.73 5.07 8.25
N LYS A 467 27.67 6.03 7.32
CA LYS A 467 27.88 5.73 5.89
C LYS A 467 29.19 4.98 5.76
N ASP A 468 29.13 3.76 5.26
CA ASP A 468 30.30 3.01 4.89
C ASP A 468 31.08 3.78 3.81
N GLU A 469 32.40 3.65 3.84
CA GLU A 469 33.30 4.52 3.06
C GLU A 469 33.24 4.28 1.53
N ASP A 470 32.25 3.52 1.04
CA ASP A 470 32.15 3.08 -0.35
C ASP A 470 30.97 3.68 -1.15
N GLY A 471 30.09 4.49 -0.55
CA GLY A 471 29.21 5.41 -1.30
C GLY A 471 27.76 5.41 -0.87
#